data_AF-A0A7V9FXD5-F1
#
_entry.id   AF-A0A7V9FXD5-F1
#
_cell.length_a   1.000
_cell.length_b   1.000
_cell.length_c   1.000
_cell.angle_alpha   90.00
_cell.angle_beta   90.00
_cell.angle_gamma   90.00
#
_symmetry.space_group_name_H-M   'P 1'
#
loop_
_entity.id
_entity.type
_entity.pdbx_description
1 polymer ?
#
loop_
_entity_poly.entity_id
_entity_poly.type
_entity_poly.pdbx_seq_one_letter_code
_entity_poly.pdbx_strand_id
1 'polypeptide(L)'
;MAMQIGGLPYWEIHFDEKGTLVDDGQLPVELFGHHLADLFIFCHGWNSSVASARDLYQAMFTLLSEQIGAATTSRPAGAVGVFWPSLVFPEDDPTAPPAAAPSGQQLAASLAPVFQPPQQQALSKIGELLDAEPADSGKLREAHGLIRSLVTSPDLDASEDTGEQAVLAQPTAAVFGHFAGMSKTHDDAEGLGDVFKTLWGGARDVLRTASYYEMKNRAGVIGRSGLGPLVSRLVPAGGAPRVHLLGHSFGARLVAFALSGLPSDRRGAASPVKSLTLIQGAFSHFSFAQPMPIDAARNGALAANRNGVDGPLLATFSAADRAVGWWYPAASLLSHSDSESAQDLTYRWGAMGHDGYQEQDATEIILQPAGKPYTFDKGHFYRLKSDAVIAANQSAFSGAHSDIRHPEILWAVLAAALV
;
A
#
# COMPACT_ATOMS: atom_id res chain seq x y z
N MET A 1 14.84 -17.21 -20.11
CA MET A 1 14.84 -15.98 -20.93
C MET A 1 13.77 -15.10 -20.35
N ALA A 2 14.15 -13.91 -19.90
CA ALA A 2 13.24 -12.89 -19.40
C ALA A 2 12.07 -12.64 -20.36
N MET A 3 10.90 -12.38 -19.78
CA MET A 3 9.77 -11.83 -20.54
C MET A 3 10.13 -10.41 -21.03
N GLN A 4 9.30 -9.83 -21.89
CA GLN A 4 9.49 -8.45 -22.32
C GLN A 4 8.21 -7.62 -22.20
N ILE A 5 8.34 -6.39 -21.72
CA ILE A 5 7.29 -5.38 -21.71
C ILE A 5 7.86 -4.12 -22.35
N GLY A 6 7.29 -3.67 -23.47
CA GLY A 6 7.80 -2.48 -24.18
C GLY A 6 9.26 -2.61 -24.64
N GLY A 7 9.76 -3.84 -24.83
CA GLY A 7 11.18 -4.12 -25.15
C GLY A 7 12.13 -4.11 -23.94
N LEU A 8 11.65 -3.84 -22.73
CA LEU A 8 12.43 -4.02 -21.50
C LEU A 8 12.42 -5.49 -21.09
N PRO A 9 13.57 -6.10 -20.72
CA PRO A 9 13.60 -7.35 -19.99
C PRO A 9 12.76 -7.24 -18.71
N TYR A 10 11.88 -8.21 -18.49
CA TYR A 10 10.91 -8.21 -17.40
C TYR A 10 10.95 -9.52 -16.61
N TRP A 11 10.98 -9.38 -15.29
CA TRP A 11 10.94 -10.47 -14.32
C TRP A 11 9.80 -10.30 -13.32
N GLU A 12 9.32 -11.42 -12.80
CA GLU A 12 8.33 -11.47 -11.73
C GLU A 12 8.97 -12.10 -10.51
N ILE A 13 8.82 -11.46 -9.35
CA ILE A 13 9.24 -12.03 -8.07
C ILE A 13 8.03 -12.19 -7.17
N HIS A 14 7.97 -13.29 -6.43
CA HIS A 14 6.85 -13.62 -5.56
C HIS A 14 7.32 -13.79 -4.13
N PHE A 15 6.62 -13.13 -3.20
CA PHE A 15 6.81 -13.31 -1.77
C PHE A 15 5.60 -14.01 -1.13
N ASP A 16 5.84 -14.81 -0.10
CA ASP A 16 4.80 -15.28 0.81
C ASP A 16 4.45 -14.20 1.86
N GLU A 17 3.51 -14.52 2.76
CA GLU A 17 3.05 -13.58 3.79
C GLU A 17 4.11 -13.20 4.83
N LYS A 18 5.21 -13.95 4.91
CA LYS A 18 6.33 -13.72 5.85
C LYS A 18 7.47 -12.95 5.20
N GLY A 19 7.36 -12.65 3.91
CA GLY A 19 8.45 -12.05 3.12
C GLY A 19 9.47 -13.07 2.63
N THR A 20 9.18 -14.38 2.69
CA THR A 20 10.02 -15.39 2.04
C THR A 20 9.85 -15.27 0.54
N LEU A 21 10.97 -15.22 -0.19
CA LEU A 21 10.96 -15.27 -1.64
C LEU A 21 10.59 -16.69 -2.08
N VAL A 22 9.42 -16.85 -2.70
CA VAL A 22 8.93 -18.17 -3.19
C VAL A 22 9.27 -18.41 -4.64
N ASP A 23 9.41 -17.34 -5.43
CA ASP A 23 9.89 -17.37 -6.80
C ASP A 23 10.68 -16.08 -7.07
N ASP A 24 11.90 -16.22 -7.57
CA ASP A 24 12.78 -15.11 -7.92
C ASP A 24 12.75 -14.78 -9.42
N GLY A 25 11.94 -15.51 -10.20
CA GLY A 25 11.82 -15.34 -11.65
C GLY A 25 13.13 -15.57 -12.40
N GLN A 26 14.12 -16.24 -11.78
CA GLN A 26 15.50 -16.34 -12.25
C GLN A 26 16.25 -15.00 -12.35
N LEU A 27 15.72 -13.94 -11.73
CA LEU A 27 16.29 -12.60 -11.76
C LEU A 27 17.78 -12.57 -11.39
N PRO A 28 18.25 -13.19 -10.28
CA PRO A 28 19.67 -13.12 -9.93
C PRO A 28 20.61 -13.74 -10.98
N VAL A 29 20.16 -14.78 -11.68
CA VAL A 29 20.95 -15.49 -12.68
C VAL A 29 20.96 -14.71 -13.99
N GLU A 30 19.82 -14.20 -14.42
CA GLU A 30 19.69 -13.54 -15.72
C GLU A 30 20.28 -12.11 -15.70
N LEU A 31 20.27 -11.41 -14.55
CA LEU A 31 20.72 -10.01 -14.44
C LEU A 31 22.13 -9.78 -15.04
N PHE A 32 23.06 -10.69 -14.78
CA PHE A 32 24.45 -10.58 -15.24
C PHE A 32 24.58 -10.61 -16.76
N GLY A 33 23.70 -11.34 -17.45
CA GLY A 33 23.72 -11.46 -18.92
C GLY A 33 23.16 -10.24 -19.65
N HIS A 34 22.39 -9.39 -18.96
CA HIS A 34 21.73 -8.23 -19.56
C HIS A 34 22.52 -6.92 -19.45
N HIS A 35 23.59 -6.88 -18.65
CA HIS A 35 24.43 -5.68 -18.45
C HIS A 35 23.63 -4.39 -18.18
N LEU A 36 22.58 -4.50 -17.35
CA LEU A 36 21.67 -3.41 -17.05
C LEU A 36 22.38 -2.28 -16.29
N ALA A 37 22.11 -1.04 -16.69
CA ALA A 37 22.49 0.16 -15.95
C ALA A 37 21.44 0.51 -14.88
N ASP A 38 20.16 0.35 -15.21
CA ASP A 38 19.04 0.70 -14.33
C ASP A 38 18.04 -0.47 -14.23
N LEU A 39 17.50 -0.72 -13.03
CA LEU A 39 16.50 -1.75 -12.75
C LEU A 39 15.31 -1.11 -12.01
N PHE A 40 14.16 -1.07 -12.67
CA PHE A 40 12.92 -0.53 -12.11
C PHE A 40 12.12 -1.65 -11.47
N ILE A 41 11.88 -1.55 -10.16
CA ILE A 41 11.09 -2.52 -9.41
C ILE A 41 9.77 -1.86 -9.01
N PHE A 42 8.66 -2.42 -9.45
CA PHE A 42 7.33 -1.89 -9.13
C PHE A 42 6.51 -2.90 -8.33
N CYS A 43 5.93 -2.45 -7.21
CA CYS A 43 5.02 -3.22 -6.38
C CYS A 43 3.60 -2.67 -6.44
N HIS A 44 2.65 -3.54 -6.82
CA HIS A 44 1.22 -3.23 -6.84
C HIS A 44 0.62 -3.08 -5.44
N GLY A 45 -0.53 -2.42 -5.36
CA GLY A 45 -1.29 -2.23 -4.13
C GLY A 45 -2.02 -3.46 -3.62
N TRP A 46 -2.86 -3.25 -2.61
CA TRP A 46 -3.80 -4.25 -2.12
C TRP A 46 -4.93 -4.51 -3.13
N ASN A 47 -5.79 -5.47 -2.82
CA ASN A 47 -6.98 -5.75 -3.61
C ASN A 47 -6.67 -6.09 -5.08
N SER A 48 -5.57 -6.81 -5.31
CA SER A 48 -5.05 -7.11 -6.63
C SER A 48 -4.92 -8.62 -6.83
N SER A 49 -5.58 -9.15 -7.86
CA SER A 49 -5.30 -10.50 -8.37
C SER A 49 -4.00 -10.51 -9.17
N VAL A 50 -3.39 -11.68 -9.35
CA VAL A 50 -2.19 -11.85 -10.19
C VAL A 50 -2.42 -11.30 -11.61
N ALA A 51 -3.61 -11.51 -12.18
CA ALA A 51 -3.95 -10.99 -13.50
C ALA A 51 -4.00 -9.45 -13.50
N SER A 52 -4.72 -8.84 -12.56
CA SER A 52 -4.81 -7.38 -12.48
C SER A 52 -3.46 -6.70 -12.18
N ALA A 53 -2.60 -7.36 -11.39
CA ALA A 53 -1.24 -6.91 -11.13
C ALA A 53 -0.37 -6.96 -12.40
N ARG A 54 -0.46 -8.05 -13.18
CA ARG A 54 0.22 -8.15 -14.48
C ARG A 54 -0.26 -7.09 -15.47
N ASP A 55 -1.56 -6.84 -15.53
CA ASP A 55 -2.12 -5.79 -16.39
C ASP A 55 -1.60 -4.39 -15.99
N LEU A 56 -1.48 -4.14 -14.68
CA LEU A 56 -0.90 -2.92 -14.17
C LEU A 56 0.59 -2.81 -14.53
N TYR A 57 1.37 -3.90 -14.37
CA TYR A 57 2.78 -3.94 -14.77
C TYR A 57 2.97 -3.74 -16.26
N GLN A 58 2.16 -4.39 -17.10
CA GLN A 58 2.15 -4.20 -18.53
C GLN A 58 1.93 -2.72 -18.89
N ALA A 59 0.90 -2.08 -18.31
CA ALA A 59 0.60 -0.68 -18.59
C ALA A 59 1.75 0.25 -18.15
N MET A 60 2.18 0.15 -16.89
CA MET A 60 3.16 1.07 -16.31
C MET A 60 4.55 0.91 -16.94
N PHE A 61 5.01 -0.31 -17.19
CA PHE A 61 6.31 -0.54 -17.82
C PHE A 61 6.29 -0.25 -19.33
N THR A 62 5.16 -0.37 -20.01
CA THR A 62 5.04 0.10 -21.41
C THR A 62 5.22 1.62 -21.48
N LEU A 63 4.50 2.38 -20.64
CA LEU A 63 4.65 3.83 -20.51
C LEU A 63 6.09 4.24 -20.17
N LEU A 64 6.73 3.52 -19.24
CA LEU A 64 8.13 3.76 -18.90
C LEU A 64 9.07 3.50 -20.10
N SER A 65 8.87 2.40 -20.83
CA SER A 65 9.72 2.05 -21.98
C SER A 65 9.68 3.12 -23.07
N GLU A 66 8.48 3.66 -23.33
CA GLU A 66 8.25 4.70 -24.34
C GLU A 66 9.03 5.97 -23.99
N GLN A 67 9.08 6.31 -22.70
CA GLN A 67 9.79 7.48 -22.21
C GLN A 67 11.30 7.30 -22.17
N ILE A 68 11.80 6.10 -21.82
CA ILE A 68 13.22 5.76 -21.92
C ILE A 68 13.69 5.93 -23.38
N GLY A 69 12.90 5.42 -24.33
CA GLY A 69 13.15 5.58 -25.76
C GLY A 69 13.15 7.05 -26.21
N ALA A 70 12.15 7.83 -25.78
CA ALA A 70 12.01 9.25 -26.13
C ALA A 70 13.10 10.13 -25.51
N ALA A 71 13.55 9.83 -24.28
CA ALA A 71 14.61 10.56 -23.60
C ALA A 71 16.01 10.24 -24.18
N THR A 72 16.12 9.28 -25.10
CA THR A 72 17.39 8.84 -25.74
C THR A 72 18.47 8.43 -24.74
N THR A 73 18.08 7.96 -23.56
CA THR A 73 19.05 7.55 -22.54
C THR A 73 19.79 6.30 -23.05
N SER A 74 21.12 6.33 -23.10
CA SER A 74 21.92 5.19 -23.55
C SER A 74 22.10 4.11 -22.47
N ARG A 75 21.29 4.14 -21.41
CA ARG A 75 21.40 3.24 -20.24
C ARG A 75 20.47 2.05 -20.44
N PRO A 76 20.99 0.81 -20.57
CA PRO A 76 20.15 -0.38 -20.65
C PRO A 76 19.32 -0.52 -19.37
N ALA A 77 18.01 -0.71 -19.51
CA ALA A 77 17.09 -0.78 -18.38
C ALA A 77 16.34 -2.12 -18.37
N GLY A 78 15.97 -2.59 -17.17
CA GLY A 78 15.10 -3.73 -16.96
C GLY A 78 13.98 -3.42 -15.95
N ALA A 79 12.96 -4.27 -15.91
CA ALA A 79 11.77 -4.11 -15.10
C ALA A 79 11.48 -5.35 -14.23
N VAL A 80 10.99 -5.15 -13.01
CA VAL A 80 10.59 -6.23 -12.09
C VAL A 80 9.22 -5.92 -11.51
N GLY A 81 8.29 -6.86 -11.65
CA GLY A 81 6.99 -6.85 -10.97
C GLY A 81 7.06 -7.64 -9.66
N VAL A 82 6.61 -7.04 -8.55
CA VAL A 82 6.60 -7.69 -7.23
C VAL A 82 5.21 -8.22 -6.89
N PHE A 83 5.07 -9.52 -6.72
CA PHE A 83 3.83 -10.16 -6.31
C PHE A 83 3.88 -10.51 -4.83
N TRP A 84 2.79 -10.23 -4.14
CA TRP A 84 2.61 -10.50 -2.72
C TRP A 84 1.14 -10.84 -2.41
N PRO A 85 0.84 -11.48 -1.26
CA PRO A 85 -0.53 -11.89 -0.92
C PRO A 85 -1.39 -10.67 -0.55
N SER A 86 -1.94 -9.99 -1.56
CA SER A 86 -2.52 -8.64 -1.45
C SER A 86 -4.05 -8.58 -1.29
N LEU A 87 -4.70 -9.76 -1.19
CA LEU A 87 -6.14 -9.98 -1.03
C LEU A 87 -6.99 -9.48 -2.22
N VAL A 88 -8.20 -10.00 -2.43
CA VAL A 88 -9.21 -9.41 -3.33
C VAL A 88 -10.61 -9.49 -2.68
N PHE A 89 -11.23 -8.34 -2.42
CA PHE A 89 -12.63 -8.24 -2.01
C PHE A 89 -13.54 -8.34 -3.26
N PRO A 90 -14.51 -9.26 -3.29
CA PRO A 90 -15.38 -9.46 -4.47
C PRO A 90 -16.15 -8.22 -4.90
N GLU A 91 -16.57 -7.43 -3.91
CA GLU A 91 -17.29 -6.18 -4.03
C GLU A 91 -16.47 -5.03 -4.64
N ASP A 92 -15.14 -5.17 -4.68
CA ASP A 92 -14.24 -4.18 -5.26
C ASP A 92 -13.72 -4.62 -6.65
N ASP A 93 -14.19 -5.75 -7.21
CA ASP A 93 -13.86 -6.19 -8.56
C ASP A 93 -14.63 -5.36 -9.61
N PRO A 94 -13.97 -4.50 -10.40
CA PRO A 94 -14.62 -3.63 -11.37
C PRO A 94 -15.22 -4.39 -12.57
N THR A 95 -14.86 -5.67 -12.72
CA THR A 95 -15.40 -6.56 -13.76
C THR A 95 -16.60 -7.37 -13.30
N ALA A 96 -16.88 -7.38 -11.98
CA ALA A 96 -18.06 -8.03 -11.44
C ALA A 96 -19.32 -7.20 -11.76
N PRO A 97 -20.42 -7.83 -12.20
CA PRO A 97 -21.69 -7.13 -12.36
C PRO A 97 -22.14 -6.56 -11.00
N PRO A 98 -22.87 -5.43 -10.96
CA PRO A 98 -23.45 -4.93 -9.72
C PRO A 98 -24.37 -6.00 -9.13
N ALA A 99 -23.87 -6.66 -8.08
CA ALA A 99 -24.53 -7.76 -7.40
C ALA A 99 -24.94 -7.33 -5.99
N ALA A 100 -25.88 -8.08 -5.40
CA ALA A 100 -26.14 -8.00 -3.97
C ALA A 100 -24.83 -8.20 -3.18
N ALA A 101 -24.74 -7.58 -2.00
CA ALA A 101 -23.58 -7.77 -1.12
C ALA A 101 -23.28 -9.26 -0.94
N PRO A 102 -22.01 -9.70 -1.04
CA PRO A 102 -21.68 -11.12 -0.99
C PRO A 102 -22.11 -11.72 0.35
N SER A 103 -22.56 -12.97 0.34
CA SER A 103 -22.81 -13.72 1.57
C SER A 103 -21.54 -13.79 2.44
N GLY A 104 -21.69 -14.01 3.74
CA GLY A 104 -20.59 -14.25 4.66
C GLY A 104 -19.66 -15.36 4.19
N GLN A 105 -20.20 -16.49 3.72
CA GLN A 105 -19.42 -17.57 3.12
C GLN A 105 -18.68 -17.16 1.84
N GLN A 106 -19.32 -16.39 0.95
CA GLN A 106 -18.68 -15.88 -0.26
C GLN A 106 -17.50 -14.96 0.10
N LEU A 107 -17.70 -14.07 1.07
CA LEU A 107 -16.64 -13.21 1.57
C LEU A 107 -15.49 -14.04 2.16
N ALA A 108 -15.78 -14.99 3.05
CA ALA A 108 -14.76 -15.87 3.64
C ALA A 108 -13.94 -16.62 2.58
N ALA A 109 -14.59 -17.15 1.55
CA ALA A 109 -13.94 -17.87 0.46
C ALA A 109 -13.00 -16.97 -0.36
N SER A 110 -13.34 -15.70 -0.54
CA SER A 110 -12.52 -14.73 -1.26
C SER A 110 -11.32 -14.23 -0.46
N LEU A 111 -11.45 -14.14 0.87
CA LEU A 111 -10.34 -13.74 1.74
C LEU A 111 -9.37 -14.90 1.98
N ALA A 112 -9.86 -16.14 2.11
CA ALA A 112 -9.08 -17.32 2.50
C ALA A 112 -7.74 -17.54 1.77
N PRO A 113 -7.60 -17.30 0.44
CA PRO A 113 -6.37 -17.60 -0.29
C PRO A 113 -5.12 -16.86 0.20
N VAL A 114 -5.27 -15.73 0.90
CA VAL A 114 -4.13 -14.93 1.39
C VAL A 114 -3.86 -15.12 2.88
N PHE A 115 -4.53 -16.08 3.51
CA PHE A 115 -4.41 -16.40 4.93
C PHE A 115 -3.91 -17.82 5.12
N GLN A 116 -3.26 -18.07 6.27
CA GLN A 116 -2.75 -19.39 6.64
C GLN A 116 -3.88 -20.31 7.15
N PRO A 117 -3.69 -21.65 7.20
CA PRO A 117 -4.78 -22.59 7.49
C PRO A 117 -5.58 -22.31 8.78
N PRO A 118 -4.98 -21.88 9.91
CA PRO A 118 -5.75 -21.49 11.10
C PRO A 118 -6.68 -20.30 10.85
N GLN A 119 -6.20 -19.28 10.14
CA GLN A 119 -6.99 -18.10 9.77
C GLN A 119 -8.06 -18.44 8.72
N GLN A 120 -7.81 -19.41 7.82
CA GLN A 120 -8.83 -19.91 6.89
C GLN A 120 -10.00 -20.58 7.62
N GLN A 121 -9.71 -21.35 8.69
CA GLN A 121 -10.75 -21.92 9.56
C GLN A 121 -11.53 -20.82 10.29
N ALA A 122 -10.83 -19.81 10.80
CA ALA A 122 -11.47 -18.65 11.42
C ALA A 122 -12.37 -17.91 10.42
N LEU A 123 -11.90 -17.67 9.20
CA LEU A 123 -12.68 -17.05 8.12
C LEU A 123 -13.93 -17.86 7.77
N SER A 124 -13.80 -19.17 7.60
CA SER A 124 -14.95 -20.05 7.36
C SER A 124 -16.00 -19.90 8.46
N LYS A 125 -15.57 -19.87 9.73
CA LYS A 125 -16.47 -19.67 10.86
C LYS A 125 -17.09 -18.28 10.91
N ILE A 126 -16.33 -17.24 10.61
CA ILE A 126 -16.83 -15.87 10.48
C ILE A 126 -17.91 -15.82 9.40
N GLY A 127 -17.67 -16.45 8.24
CA GLY A 127 -18.64 -16.52 7.15
C GLY A 127 -19.96 -17.17 7.56
N GLU A 128 -19.92 -18.27 8.34
CA GLU A 128 -21.13 -18.91 8.90
C GLU A 128 -21.90 -17.96 9.81
N LEU A 129 -21.19 -17.24 10.68
CA LEU A 129 -21.80 -16.32 11.64
C LEU A 129 -22.42 -15.10 10.95
N LEU A 130 -21.75 -14.58 9.92
CA LEU A 130 -22.24 -13.48 9.09
C LEU A 130 -23.49 -13.86 8.28
N ASP A 131 -23.60 -15.11 7.83
CA ASP A 131 -24.80 -15.58 7.12
C ASP A 131 -25.96 -15.92 8.06
N ALA A 132 -25.66 -16.41 9.27
CA ALA A 132 -26.67 -16.82 10.25
C ALA A 132 -27.24 -15.65 11.08
N GLU A 133 -26.47 -14.57 11.26
CA GLU A 133 -26.81 -13.37 12.05
C GLU A 133 -27.54 -13.67 13.38
N PRO A 134 -27.02 -14.56 14.25
CA PRO A 134 -27.74 -14.96 15.47
C PRO A 134 -27.95 -13.79 16.42
N ALA A 135 -29.13 -13.73 17.03
CA ALA A 135 -29.47 -12.78 18.09
C ALA A 135 -28.83 -13.16 19.45
N ASP A 136 -27.51 -13.32 19.46
CA ASP A 136 -26.72 -13.77 20.62
C ASP A 136 -25.43 -12.95 20.77
N SER A 137 -25.30 -12.25 21.91
CA SER A 137 -24.11 -11.45 22.22
C SER A 137 -22.82 -12.28 22.33
N GLY A 138 -22.92 -13.55 22.72
CA GLY A 138 -21.81 -14.50 22.74
C GLY A 138 -21.29 -14.79 21.34
N LYS A 139 -22.18 -14.87 20.34
CA LYS A 139 -21.82 -15.06 18.94
C LYS A 139 -21.17 -13.84 18.30
N LEU A 140 -21.60 -12.63 18.69
CA LEU A 140 -20.90 -11.40 18.29
C LEU A 140 -19.48 -11.35 18.89
N ARG A 141 -19.30 -11.75 20.16
CA ARG A 141 -17.97 -11.84 20.79
C ARG A 141 -17.10 -12.90 20.15
N GLU A 142 -17.67 -14.06 19.80
CA GLU A 142 -17.00 -15.13 19.06
C GLU A 142 -16.50 -14.59 17.70
N ALA A 143 -17.38 -13.96 16.91
CA ALA A 143 -17.01 -13.36 15.63
C ALA A 143 -15.89 -12.32 15.77
N HIS A 144 -15.98 -11.44 16.76
CA HIS A 144 -14.96 -10.44 17.00
C HIS A 144 -13.61 -11.06 17.38
N GLY A 145 -13.60 -12.09 18.24
CA GLY A 145 -12.39 -12.84 18.58
C GLY A 145 -11.75 -13.52 17.37
N LEU A 146 -12.57 -14.08 16.47
CA LEU A 146 -12.10 -14.67 15.22
C LEU A 146 -11.52 -13.61 14.28
N ILE A 147 -12.20 -12.47 14.10
CA ILE A 147 -11.70 -11.35 13.26
C ILE A 147 -10.34 -10.87 13.79
N ARG A 148 -10.20 -10.73 15.12
CA ARG A 148 -8.93 -10.35 15.75
C ARG A 148 -7.79 -11.32 15.43
N SER A 149 -8.10 -12.61 15.35
CA SER A 149 -7.09 -13.65 15.06
C SER A 149 -6.56 -13.61 13.61
N LEU A 150 -7.20 -12.84 12.72
CA LEU A 150 -6.73 -12.66 11.35
C LEU A 150 -5.51 -11.74 11.27
N VAL A 151 -5.37 -10.79 12.19
CA VAL A 151 -4.24 -9.87 12.24
C VAL A 151 -3.09 -10.51 12.99
N THR A 152 -2.04 -10.88 12.27
CA THR A 152 -0.88 -11.61 12.77
C THR A 152 0.45 -10.94 12.44
N SER A 153 0.46 -10.08 11.43
CA SER A 153 1.64 -9.31 11.03
C SER A 153 1.93 -8.20 12.05
N PRO A 154 3.19 -8.00 12.48
CA PRO A 154 3.56 -6.93 13.39
C PRO A 154 3.40 -5.54 12.73
N ASP A 155 3.23 -4.51 13.56
CA ASP A 155 3.13 -3.11 13.13
C ASP A 155 4.48 -2.47 12.73
N LEU A 156 5.60 -3.15 13.04
CA LEU A 156 6.98 -2.72 12.76
C LEU A 156 7.38 -1.39 13.42
N ASP A 157 6.94 -1.18 14.66
CA ASP A 157 7.18 0.05 15.44
C ASP A 157 6.59 1.32 14.77
N ALA A 158 5.69 1.15 13.79
CA ALA A 158 5.04 2.23 13.06
C ALA A 158 3.77 2.72 13.78
N SER A 159 3.93 3.17 15.02
CA SER A 159 2.83 3.65 15.88
C SER A 159 2.02 4.83 15.29
N GLU A 160 2.60 5.57 14.34
CA GLU A 160 1.93 6.58 13.53
C GLU A 160 0.99 6.02 12.47
N ASP A 161 0.94 4.70 12.33
CA ASP A 161 0.21 3.95 11.29
C ASP A 161 -0.61 2.78 11.87
N THR A 162 -1.01 2.85 13.15
CA THR A 162 -1.77 1.80 13.86
C THR A 162 -3.22 2.17 14.20
N GLY A 163 -3.82 3.16 13.54
CA GLY A 163 -5.17 3.64 13.86
C GLY A 163 -6.24 2.54 13.87
N GLU A 164 -6.10 1.54 13.00
CA GLU A 164 -6.97 0.39 12.88
C GLU A 164 -6.83 -0.63 14.03
N GLN A 165 -5.76 -0.54 14.84
CA GLN A 165 -5.58 -1.39 16.02
C GLN A 165 -6.75 -1.27 17.01
N ALA A 166 -7.46 -0.14 17.00
CA ALA A 166 -8.64 0.11 17.81
C ALA A 166 -9.76 -0.92 17.54
N VAL A 167 -9.93 -1.36 16.28
CA VAL A 167 -10.87 -2.42 15.91
C VAL A 167 -10.55 -3.71 16.66
N LEU A 168 -9.28 -3.98 16.95
CA LEU A 168 -8.87 -5.20 17.63
C LEU A 168 -8.93 -5.10 19.15
N ALA A 169 -8.65 -3.92 19.70
CA ALA A 169 -8.44 -3.74 21.14
C ALA A 169 -9.73 -3.44 21.92
N GLN A 170 -10.69 -2.75 21.30
CA GLN A 170 -11.87 -2.24 21.98
C GLN A 170 -12.96 -3.30 22.21
N PRO A 171 -13.94 -3.06 23.12
CA PRO A 171 -15.05 -3.98 23.35
C PRO A 171 -15.92 -4.21 22.09
N THR A 172 -16.38 -5.45 21.87
CA THR A 172 -17.17 -5.83 20.68
C THR A 172 -18.35 -4.92 20.38
N ALA A 173 -19.13 -4.54 21.40
CA ALA A 173 -20.31 -3.70 21.20
C ALA A 173 -19.94 -2.29 20.72
N ALA A 174 -18.83 -1.73 21.20
CA ALA A 174 -18.34 -0.42 20.77
C ALA A 174 -17.84 -0.47 19.33
N VAL A 175 -17.02 -1.48 19.00
CA VAL A 175 -16.45 -1.66 17.66
C VAL A 175 -17.56 -1.89 16.62
N PHE A 176 -18.41 -2.90 16.84
CA PHE A 176 -19.46 -3.22 15.87
C PHE A 176 -20.52 -2.12 15.77
N GLY A 177 -20.87 -1.49 16.91
CA GLY A 177 -21.82 -0.38 16.93
C GLY A 177 -21.34 0.85 16.16
N HIS A 178 -20.06 1.22 16.32
CA HIS A 178 -19.44 2.34 15.59
C HIS A 178 -19.50 2.15 14.08
N PHE A 179 -19.04 0.99 13.59
CA PHE A 179 -19.06 0.69 12.16
C PHE A 179 -20.47 0.60 11.59
N ALA A 180 -21.41 -0.01 12.33
CA ALA A 180 -22.80 -0.05 11.93
C ALA A 180 -23.44 1.36 11.84
N GLY A 181 -23.02 2.29 12.71
CA GLY A 181 -23.46 3.69 12.67
C GLY A 181 -22.96 4.45 11.45
N MET A 182 -21.70 4.24 11.06
CA MET A 182 -21.11 4.86 9.85
C MET A 182 -21.75 4.36 8.56
N SER A 183 -22.14 3.09 8.50
CA SER A 183 -22.81 2.51 7.33
C SER A 183 -24.22 3.11 7.11
N LYS A 184 -24.93 3.44 8.19
CA LYS A 184 -26.29 4.02 8.14
C LYS A 184 -26.35 5.51 7.79
N THR A 185 -25.25 6.25 7.80
CA THR A 185 -25.26 7.67 7.37
C THR A 185 -25.36 7.86 5.85
N HIS A 186 -25.47 6.77 5.07
CA HIS A 186 -25.61 6.80 3.61
C HIS A 186 -26.97 6.36 3.04
N ASP A 187 -27.87 5.78 3.84
CA ASP A 187 -29.24 5.44 3.43
C ASP A 187 -30.22 5.71 4.59
N ASP A 188 -31.28 6.46 4.26
CA ASP A 188 -32.45 6.89 5.04
C ASP A 188 -32.55 6.55 6.54
N ALA A 189 -32.71 7.62 7.31
CA ALA A 189 -33.13 7.59 8.70
C ALA A 189 -34.63 7.24 8.80
N GLU A 190 -34.98 5.97 9.01
CA GLU A 190 -36.19 5.57 9.74
C GLU A 190 -36.21 4.06 10.09
N GLY A 191 -36.31 3.76 11.38
CA GLY A 191 -36.62 2.42 11.91
C GLY A 191 -35.65 1.93 12.98
N LEU A 192 -36.19 1.60 14.16
CA LEU A 192 -35.52 0.76 15.16
C LEU A 192 -35.38 -0.66 14.59
N GLY A 193 -34.45 -0.84 13.65
CA GLY A 193 -34.08 -2.16 13.12
C GLY A 193 -33.52 -3.04 14.24
N ASP A 194 -33.60 -4.37 14.05
CA ASP A 194 -33.02 -5.35 14.96
C ASP A 194 -31.57 -4.97 15.29
N VAL A 195 -31.31 -4.73 16.58
CA VAL A 195 -30.00 -4.32 17.10
C VAL A 195 -28.93 -5.33 16.69
N PHE A 196 -29.27 -6.62 16.67
CA PHE A 196 -28.33 -7.67 16.26
C PHE A 196 -28.02 -7.59 14.77
N LYS A 197 -29.02 -7.42 13.90
CA LYS A 197 -28.80 -7.24 12.46
C LYS A 197 -27.91 -6.03 12.17
N THR A 198 -28.12 -4.94 12.90
CA THR A 198 -27.27 -3.74 12.82
C THR A 198 -25.82 -4.06 13.21
N LEU A 199 -25.61 -4.75 14.32
CA LEU A 199 -24.28 -5.14 14.80
C LEU A 199 -23.59 -6.15 13.86
N TRP A 200 -24.32 -7.04 13.21
CA TRP A 200 -23.77 -7.95 12.20
C TRP A 200 -23.33 -7.22 10.93
N GLY A 201 -24.07 -6.18 10.50
CA GLY A 201 -23.59 -5.24 9.48
C GLY A 201 -22.24 -4.62 9.87
N GLY A 202 -22.14 -4.08 11.09
CA GLY A 202 -20.87 -3.56 11.61
C GLY A 202 -19.76 -4.60 11.70
N ALA A 203 -20.08 -5.87 12.01
CA ALA A 203 -19.10 -6.96 12.02
C ALA A 203 -18.48 -7.22 10.64
N ARG A 204 -19.25 -7.03 9.55
CA ARG A 204 -18.73 -7.13 8.17
C ARG A 204 -17.70 -6.05 7.88
N ASP A 205 -18.01 -4.80 8.23
CA ASP A 205 -17.09 -3.67 8.03
C ASP A 205 -15.83 -3.80 8.89
N VAL A 206 -15.97 -4.39 10.07
CA VAL A 206 -14.85 -4.70 10.98
C VAL A 206 -13.97 -5.81 10.42
N LEU A 207 -14.54 -6.84 9.80
CA LEU A 207 -13.78 -7.85 9.05
C LEU A 207 -12.98 -7.21 7.90
N ARG A 208 -13.61 -6.30 7.15
CA ARG A 208 -12.94 -5.56 6.07
C ARG A 208 -11.78 -4.73 6.61
N THR A 209 -12.00 -3.99 7.70
CA THR A 209 -10.98 -3.15 8.35
C THR A 209 -9.82 -3.97 8.92
N ALA A 210 -10.09 -5.09 9.60
CA ALA A 210 -9.05 -5.97 10.12
C ALA A 210 -8.22 -6.61 9.00
N SER A 211 -8.87 -6.99 7.89
CA SER A 211 -8.18 -7.53 6.71
C SER A 211 -7.30 -6.47 6.03
N TYR A 212 -7.79 -5.23 5.92
CA TYR A 212 -6.99 -4.08 5.48
C TYR A 212 -5.76 -3.89 6.35
N TYR A 213 -5.93 -3.88 7.68
CA TYR A 213 -4.83 -3.68 8.62
C TYR A 213 -3.78 -4.79 8.54
N GLU A 214 -4.21 -6.05 8.43
CA GLU A 214 -3.29 -7.18 8.20
C GLU A 214 -2.52 -7.02 6.88
N MET A 215 -3.18 -6.64 5.78
CA MET A 215 -2.49 -6.40 4.50
C MET A 215 -1.46 -5.26 4.60
N LYS A 216 -1.80 -4.18 5.32
CA LYS A 216 -0.89 -3.05 5.56
C LYS A 216 0.36 -3.50 6.32
N ASN A 217 0.17 -4.21 7.43
CA ASN A 217 1.28 -4.71 8.25
C ASN A 217 2.16 -5.67 7.45
N ARG A 218 1.53 -6.61 6.72
CA ARG A 218 2.21 -7.57 5.86
C ARG A 218 3.03 -6.90 4.77
N ALA A 219 2.53 -5.85 4.12
CA ALA A 219 3.28 -5.10 3.12
C ALA A 219 4.61 -4.59 3.70
N GLY A 220 4.57 -4.04 4.93
CA GLY A 220 5.78 -3.62 5.65
C GLY A 220 6.73 -4.80 5.94
N VAL A 221 6.20 -5.94 6.40
CA VAL A 221 6.99 -7.15 6.70
C VAL A 221 7.71 -7.67 5.45
N ILE A 222 7.00 -7.78 4.33
CA ILE A 222 7.56 -8.25 3.07
C ILE A 222 8.62 -7.27 2.55
N GLY A 223 8.39 -5.97 2.70
CA GLY A 223 9.39 -4.95 2.41
C GLY A 223 10.68 -5.19 3.19
N ARG A 224 10.58 -5.15 4.53
CA ARG A 224 11.72 -5.24 5.45
C ARG A 224 12.47 -6.57 5.36
N SER A 225 11.74 -7.68 5.33
CA SER A 225 12.34 -9.03 5.46
C SER A 225 12.56 -9.73 4.12
N GLY A 226 11.87 -9.30 3.06
CA GLY A 226 11.94 -9.90 1.73
C GLY A 226 12.67 -9.03 0.72
N LEU A 227 12.04 -7.92 0.31
CA LEU A 227 12.53 -7.09 -0.80
C LEU A 227 13.86 -6.39 -0.47
N GLY A 228 14.02 -5.82 0.72
CA GLY A 228 15.28 -5.17 1.14
C GLY A 228 16.50 -6.10 1.07
N PRO A 229 16.45 -7.29 1.71
CA PRO A 229 17.50 -8.29 1.60
C PRO A 229 17.74 -8.78 0.16
N LEU A 230 16.70 -8.93 -0.65
CA LEU A 230 16.84 -9.32 -2.06
C LEU A 230 17.61 -8.24 -2.85
N VAL A 231 17.20 -6.98 -2.77
CA VAL A 231 17.88 -5.85 -3.43
C VAL A 231 19.34 -5.75 -3.00
N SER A 232 19.64 -6.02 -1.74
CA SER A 232 21.01 -6.02 -1.22
C SER A 232 21.88 -7.12 -1.84
N ARG A 233 21.30 -8.28 -2.17
CA ARG A 233 21.99 -9.40 -2.82
C ARG A 233 22.13 -9.24 -4.33
N LEU A 234 21.16 -8.60 -4.99
CA LEU A 234 21.14 -8.48 -6.45
C LEU A 234 22.25 -7.58 -7.00
N VAL A 235 22.62 -6.54 -6.27
CA VAL A 235 23.56 -5.51 -6.75
C VAL A 235 24.83 -5.58 -5.91
N PRO A 236 26.05 -5.56 -6.47
CA PRO A 236 27.27 -5.35 -5.70
C PRO A 236 27.31 -3.96 -5.03
N ALA A 237 28.06 -3.76 -3.96
CA ALA A 237 28.11 -2.45 -3.30
C ALA A 237 28.69 -1.38 -4.26
N GLY A 238 27.94 -0.31 -4.52
CA GLY A 238 28.31 0.71 -5.52
C GLY A 238 28.32 0.20 -6.97
N GLY A 239 27.77 -0.99 -7.23
CA GLY A 239 27.72 -1.62 -8.56
C GLY A 239 26.44 -1.31 -9.34
N ALA A 240 26.36 -1.88 -10.54
CA ALA A 240 25.17 -1.87 -11.39
C ALA A 240 24.37 -3.18 -11.22
N PRO A 241 23.06 -3.17 -11.51
CA PRO A 241 22.25 -2.01 -11.91
C PRO A 241 21.91 -1.09 -10.72
N ARG A 242 21.65 0.18 -11.03
CA ARG A 242 21.01 1.15 -10.13
C ARG A 242 19.54 0.75 -9.95
N VAL A 243 19.07 0.64 -8.72
CA VAL A 243 17.70 0.19 -8.43
C VAL A 243 16.78 1.39 -8.23
N HIS A 244 15.63 1.39 -8.90
CA HIS A 244 14.60 2.41 -8.78
C HIS A 244 13.33 1.75 -8.26
N LEU A 245 12.93 2.12 -7.05
CA LEU A 245 11.78 1.51 -6.40
C LEU A 245 10.52 2.33 -6.64
N LEU A 246 9.47 1.66 -7.10
CA LEU A 246 8.13 2.21 -7.25
C LEU A 246 7.15 1.36 -6.46
N GLY A 247 6.17 2.00 -5.84
CA GLY A 247 5.06 1.26 -5.23
C GLY A 247 3.78 2.06 -5.23
N HIS A 248 2.67 1.37 -5.44
CA HIS A 248 1.33 1.95 -5.37
C HIS A 248 0.61 1.50 -4.09
N SER A 249 -0.14 2.38 -3.43
CA SER A 249 -0.97 2.00 -2.27
C SER A 249 -0.14 1.26 -1.19
N PHE A 250 -0.51 0.05 -0.76
CA PHE A 250 0.32 -0.79 0.12
C PHE A 250 1.63 -1.28 -0.52
N GLY A 251 1.70 -1.40 -1.84
CA GLY A 251 2.96 -1.60 -2.54
C GLY A 251 3.95 -0.45 -2.31
N ALA A 252 3.45 0.78 -2.11
CA ALA A 252 4.27 1.93 -1.69
C ALA A 252 4.86 1.71 -0.28
N ARG A 253 4.05 1.22 0.67
CA ARG A 253 4.52 0.82 2.00
C ARG A 253 5.58 -0.28 1.90
N LEU A 254 5.35 -1.30 1.07
CA LEU A 254 6.28 -2.41 0.87
C LEU A 254 7.64 -1.93 0.37
N VAL A 255 7.70 -1.11 -0.69
CA VAL A 255 8.98 -0.61 -1.19
C VAL A 255 9.64 0.41 -0.25
N ALA A 256 8.87 1.18 0.52
CA ALA A 256 9.41 2.06 1.55
C ALA A 256 10.06 1.26 2.70
N PHE A 257 9.39 0.22 3.19
CA PHE A 257 9.94 -0.65 4.24
C PHE A 257 11.10 -1.54 3.74
N ALA A 258 11.26 -1.75 2.44
CA ALA A 258 12.47 -2.37 1.89
C ALA A 258 13.75 -1.62 2.29
N LEU A 259 13.67 -0.29 2.47
CA LEU A 259 14.79 0.51 2.96
C LEU A 259 15.20 0.17 4.40
N SER A 260 14.27 -0.29 5.23
CA SER A 260 14.57 -0.76 6.60
C SER A 260 15.27 -2.12 6.62
N GLY A 261 15.09 -2.91 5.55
CA GLY A 261 15.74 -4.21 5.34
C GLY A 261 17.16 -4.13 4.75
N LEU A 262 17.61 -2.94 4.31
CA LEU A 262 18.97 -2.76 3.80
C LEU A 262 20.00 -2.80 4.94
N PRO A 263 21.10 -3.54 4.80
CA PRO A 263 22.18 -3.52 5.79
C PRO A 263 22.92 -2.18 5.77
N SER A 264 23.66 -1.87 6.86
CA SER A 264 24.25 -0.55 7.06
C SER A 264 25.33 -0.17 6.03
N ASP A 265 26.03 -1.15 5.48
CA ASP A 265 27.02 -1.01 4.40
C ASP A 265 26.38 -0.78 3.02
N ARG A 266 25.04 -0.80 2.94
CA ARG A 266 24.24 -0.59 1.73
C ARG A 266 23.39 0.68 1.82
N ARG A 267 23.92 1.69 2.50
CA ARG A 267 23.27 3.00 2.74
C ARG A 267 24.18 4.14 2.30
N GLY A 268 23.61 5.35 2.19
CA GLY A 268 24.27 6.52 1.63
C GLY A 268 24.76 6.26 0.20
N ALA A 269 25.97 6.72 -0.12
CA ALA A 269 26.58 6.53 -1.44
C ALA A 269 26.66 5.06 -1.90
N ALA A 270 26.72 4.12 -0.96
CA ALA A 270 26.79 2.69 -1.26
C ALA A 270 25.41 2.04 -1.50
N SER A 271 24.30 2.78 -1.29
CA SER A 271 22.98 2.23 -1.52
C SER A 271 22.78 1.85 -2.99
N PRO A 272 22.24 0.64 -3.27
CA PRO A 272 21.84 0.27 -4.62
C PRO A 272 20.60 1.04 -5.08
N VAL A 273 19.77 1.53 -4.15
CA VAL A 273 18.52 2.23 -4.47
C VAL A 273 18.83 3.69 -4.77
N LYS A 274 18.55 4.12 -6.00
CA LYS A 274 18.85 5.47 -6.51
C LYS A 274 17.61 6.36 -6.61
N SER A 275 16.41 5.81 -6.53
CA SER A 275 15.21 6.61 -6.30
C SER A 275 14.11 5.77 -5.65
N LEU A 276 13.22 6.45 -4.95
CA LEU A 276 11.98 5.89 -4.42
C LEU A 276 10.81 6.74 -4.91
N THR A 277 9.79 6.11 -5.51
CA THR A 277 8.55 6.78 -5.91
C THR A 277 7.34 6.08 -5.28
N LEU A 278 6.63 6.78 -4.41
CA LEU A 278 5.43 6.33 -3.73
C LEU A 278 4.21 6.91 -4.44
N ILE A 279 3.49 6.07 -5.16
CA ILE A 279 2.33 6.48 -5.96
C ILE A 279 1.07 6.25 -5.13
N GLN A 280 0.38 7.32 -4.73
CA GLN A 280 -0.83 7.23 -3.89
C GLN A 280 -0.62 6.30 -2.68
N GLY A 281 0.45 6.55 -1.91
CA GLY A 281 0.88 5.65 -0.85
C GLY A 281 -0.16 5.50 0.26
N ALA A 282 -0.55 4.27 0.57
CA ALA A 282 -1.55 3.96 1.59
C ALA A 282 -0.88 3.56 2.91
N PHE A 283 -0.09 4.48 3.48
CA PHE A 283 0.55 4.36 4.79
C PHE A 283 0.86 5.75 5.33
N SER A 284 1.19 5.85 6.61
CA SER A 284 1.32 7.15 7.29
C SER A 284 2.25 8.12 6.54
N HIS A 285 1.74 9.33 6.31
CA HIS A 285 2.54 10.43 5.74
C HIS A 285 3.68 10.90 6.65
N PHE A 286 3.70 10.47 7.92
CA PHE A 286 4.74 10.76 8.90
C PHE A 286 5.87 9.73 8.92
N SER A 287 5.80 8.65 8.13
CA SER A 287 6.78 7.56 8.27
C SER A 287 8.24 7.98 8.09
N PHE A 288 8.54 9.06 7.36
CA PHE A 288 9.90 9.60 7.22
C PHE A 288 10.17 10.85 8.08
N ALA A 289 9.19 11.32 8.84
CA ALA A 289 9.29 12.56 9.60
C ALA A 289 10.27 12.44 10.77
N GLN A 290 11.11 13.46 10.94
CA GLN A 290 12.11 13.55 11.99
C GLN A 290 12.30 15.02 12.44
N PRO A 291 11.71 15.45 13.56
CA PRO A 291 10.75 14.71 14.39
C PRO A 291 9.35 14.61 13.74
N MET A 292 8.44 13.82 14.31
CA MET A 292 7.05 13.79 13.87
C MET A 292 6.33 15.10 14.21
N PRO A 293 5.55 15.70 13.29
CA PRO A 293 4.83 16.95 13.52
C PRO A 293 3.85 16.91 14.70
N ILE A 294 3.21 15.76 14.93
CA ILE A 294 2.21 15.57 16.00
C ILE A 294 2.79 15.08 17.32
N ASP A 295 4.07 14.69 17.34
CA ASP A 295 4.78 14.22 18.53
C ASP A 295 6.29 14.40 18.36
N ALA A 296 6.77 15.56 18.81
CA ALA A 296 8.17 15.94 18.65
C ALA A 296 9.16 15.02 19.42
N ALA A 297 8.68 14.18 20.33
CA ALA A 297 9.53 13.23 21.06
C ALA A 297 9.79 11.93 20.29
N ARG A 298 9.08 11.70 19.17
CA ARG A 298 9.19 10.51 18.34
C ARG A 298 9.51 10.86 16.88
N ASN A 299 10.11 9.90 16.19
CA ASN A 299 10.32 9.94 14.74
C ASN A 299 9.39 8.93 14.08
N GLY A 300 9.12 9.12 12.79
CA GLY A 300 8.44 8.11 11.99
C GLY A 300 9.27 6.83 11.85
N ALA A 301 8.61 5.70 11.58
CA ALA A 301 9.23 4.37 11.55
C ALA A 301 10.39 4.23 10.56
N LEU A 302 10.41 5.03 9.49
CA LEU A 302 11.40 5.01 8.42
C LEU A 302 12.33 6.24 8.43
N ALA A 303 12.25 7.12 9.43
CA ALA A 303 13.09 8.30 9.54
C ALA A 303 14.60 7.96 9.46
N ALA A 304 15.01 6.92 10.19
CA ALA A 304 16.39 6.43 10.19
C ALA A 304 16.80 5.74 8.87
N ASN A 305 15.85 5.49 7.96
CA ASN A 305 16.07 4.77 6.71
C ASN A 305 16.11 5.68 5.48
N ARG A 306 16.06 7.02 5.64
CA ARG A 306 16.20 7.98 4.53
C ARG A 306 17.46 7.75 3.69
N ASN A 307 18.56 7.39 4.33
CA ASN A 307 19.84 7.07 3.67
C ASN A 307 19.83 5.71 2.96
N GLY A 308 18.73 4.96 3.00
CA GLY A 308 18.53 3.80 2.15
C GLY A 308 18.36 4.18 0.68
N VAL A 309 18.11 5.46 0.36
CA VAL A 309 18.04 5.97 -1.02
C VAL A 309 19.21 6.92 -1.28
N ASP A 310 19.91 6.69 -2.38
CA ASP A 310 21.04 7.50 -2.86
C ASP A 310 20.64 8.43 -4.00
N GLY A 311 19.45 9.03 -3.89
CA GLY A 311 18.84 9.93 -4.86
C GLY A 311 17.52 10.50 -4.34
N PRO A 312 16.62 11.00 -5.19
CA PRO A 312 15.39 11.66 -4.76
C PRO A 312 14.32 10.68 -4.25
N LEU A 313 13.49 11.15 -3.34
CA LEU A 313 12.33 10.45 -2.80
C LEU A 313 11.07 11.21 -3.22
N LEU A 314 10.20 10.57 -3.99
CA LEU A 314 9.00 11.17 -4.57
C LEU A 314 7.75 10.53 -3.96
N ALA A 315 6.74 11.34 -3.65
CA ALA A 315 5.40 10.86 -3.32
C ALA A 315 4.36 11.62 -4.14
N THR A 316 3.53 10.92 -4.92
CA THR A 316 2.35 11.54 -5.54
C THR A 316 1.24 11.65 -4.52
N PHE A 317 0.48 12.74 -4.59
CA PHE A 317 -0.75 12.89 -3.84
C PHE A 317 -1.83 13.58 -4.66
N SER A 318 -3.09 13.29 -4.34
CA SER A 318 -4.25 13.91 -4.99
C SER A 318 -5.42 14.01 -4.03
N ALA A 319 -6.10 15.16 -4.02
CA ALA A 319 -7.34 15.35 -3.27
C ALA A 319 -8.49 14.46 -3.78
N ALA A 320 -8.39 13.93 -5.00
CA ALA A 320 -9.38 12.99 -5.57
C ALA A 320 -9.19 11.54 -5.08
N ASP A 321 -8.08 11.24 -4.40
CA ASP A 321 -7.85 9.94 -3.77
C ASP A 321 -8.64 9.84 -2.46
N ARG A 322 -9.78 9.17 -2.54
CA ARG A 322 -10.68 8.99 -1.40
C ARG A 322 -10.37 7.73 -0.61
N ALA A 323 -9.70 6.73 -1.19
CA ALA A 323 -9.38 5.49 -0.48
C ALA A 323 -8.57 5.76 0.79
N VAL A 324 -7.51 6.57 0.65
CA VAL A 324 -6.64 6.88 1.78
C VAL A 324 -7.20 7.99 2.68
N GLY A 325 -8.13 8.81 2.18
CA GLY A 325 -8.85 9.82 2.97
C GLY A 325 -9.99 9.28 3.84
N TRP A 326 -10.49 8.06 3.58
CA TRP A 326 -11.65 7.47 4.27
C TRP A 326 -11.32 6.28 5.18
N TRP A 327 -10.39 5.40 4.79
CA TRP A 327 -10.07 4.21 5.61
C TRP A 327 -9.39 4.56 6.93
N TYR A 328 -8.46 5.51 6.89
CA TYR A 328 -7.64 5.89 8.03
C TYR A 328 -8.44 6.58 9.14
N PRO A 329 -9.35 7.53 8.86
CA PRO A 329 -10.15 8.14 9.91
C PRO A 329 -11.19 7.18 10.50
N ALA A 330 -11.86 6.35 9.69
CA ALA A 330 -12.98 5.49 10.10
C ALA A 330 -12.65 4.59 11.31
N ALA A 331 -11.54 3.86 11.23
CA ALA A 331 -11.08 2.96 12.28
C ALA A 331 -10.39 3.72 13.43
N SER A 332 -9.72 4.82 13.12
CA SER A 332 -9.06 5.68 14.12
C SER A 332 -10.05 6.47 14.96
N LEU A 333 -11.28 6.70 14.48
CA LEU A 333 -12.36 7.33 15.27
C LEU A 333 -12.76 6.50 16.49
N LEU A 334 -12.51 5.19 16.49
CA LEU A 334 -12.67 4.35 17.68
C LEU A 334 -11.67 4.67 18.80
N SER A 335 -10.57 5.35 18.48
CA SER A 335 -9.56 5.79 19.44
C SER A 335 -9.78 7.23 19.91
N HIS A 336 -10.84 7.89 19.46
CA HIS A 336 -11.09 9.29 19.83
C HIS A 336 -11.32 9.46 21.32
N SER A 337 -10.66 10.50 21.83
CA SER A 337 -11.04 11.16 23.07
C SER A 337 -11.93 12.36 22.73
N ASP A 338 -12.90 12.69 23.59
CA ASP A 338 -13.91 13.75 23.36
C ASP A 338 -13.33 15.17 23.09
N SER A 339 -12.01 15.34 23.18
CA SER A 339 -11.28 16.61 23.00
C SER A 339 -10.59 16.80 21.64
N GLU A 340 -10.49 15.78 20.79
CA GLU A 340 -9.80 15.88 19.48
C GLU A 340 -10.77 16.27 18.36
N SER A 341 -10.38 17.20 17.47
CA SER A 341 -11.22 17.57 16.32
C SER A 341 -11.08 16.58 15.17
N ALA A 342 -12.13 16.41 14.36
CA ALA A 342 -12.08 15.53 13.19
C ALA A 342 -10.91 15.88 12.24
N GLN A 343 -10.52 17.16 12.15
CA GLN A 343 -9.38 17.61 11.37
C GLN A 343 -8.05 17.13 11.95
N ASP A 344 -7.86 17.23 13.28
CA ASP A 344 -6.67 16.73 13.98
C ASP A 344 -6.49 15.22 13.76
N LEU A 345 -7.61 14.50 13.65
CA LEU A 345 -7.64 13.06 13.52
C LEU A 345 -7.38 12.60 12.09
N THR A 346 -7.94 13.31 11.10
CA THR A 346 -7.58 13.12 9.70
C THR A 346 -6.12 13.47 9.41
N TYR A 347 -5.56 14.45 10.12
CA TYR A 347 -4.14 14.79 10.00
C TYR A 347 -3.27 13.76 10.73
N ARG A 348 -3.60 13.40 11.97
CA ARG A 348 -2.86 12.42 12.76
C ARG A 348 -2.70 11.08 12.05
N TRP A 349 -3.76 10.64 11.38
CA TRP A 349 -3.81 9.37 10.66
C TRP A 349 -3.74 9.58 9.15
N GLY A 350 -3.20 10.70 8.69
CA GLY A 350 -3.08 11.02 7.28
C GLY A 350 -2.15 10.05 6.55
N ALA A 351 -2.47 9.79 5.28
CA ALA A 351 -1.75 8.86 4.44
C ALA A 351 -0.95 9.59 3.36
N MET A 352 0.18 9.01 2.96
CA MET A 352 1.10 9.55 1.96
C MET A 352 0.40 9.97 0.64
N GLY A 353 -0.63 9.24 0.20
CA GLY A 353 -1.37 9.56 -1.03
C GLY A 353 -2.33 10.77 -0.92
N HIS A 354 -2.58 11.27 0.29
CA HIS A 354 -3.44 12.42 0.54
C HIS A 354 -2.70 13.75 0.39
N ASP A 355 -1.50 13.86 0.99
CA ASP A 355 -0.73 15.11 1.07
C ASP A 355 0.79 14.94 0.91
N GLY A 356 1.26 13.72 0.59
CA GLY A 356 2.68 13.41 0.41
C GLY A 356 3.46 13.35 1.72
N TYR A 357 4.79 13.41 1.64
CA TYR A 357 5.66 13.41 2.82
C TYR A 357 5.39 14.59 3.76
N GLN A 358 5.11 14.31 5.03
CA GLN A 358 5.11 15.31 6.10
C GLN A 358 6.47 15.35 6.81
N GLU A 359 7.54 15.50 6.02
CA GLU A 359 8.91 15.70 6.51
C GLU A 359 9.25 17.20 6.43
N GLN A 360 10.05 17.69 7.39
CA GLN A 360 10.29 19.11 7.62
C GLN A 360 10.78 19.88 6.38
N ASP A 361 11.61 19.26 5.54
CA ASP A 361 12.25 19.87 4.38
C ASP A 361 11.65 19.38 3.06
N ALA A 362 10.49 18.69 3.08
CA ALA A 362 9.85 18.22 1.86
C ALA A 362 9.35 19.37 0.97
N THR A 363 9.68 19.32 -0.32
CA THR A 363 9.24 20.33 -1.29
C THR A 363 7.98 19.86 -2.02
N GLU A 364 6.92 20.67 -1.96
CA GLU A 364 5.75 20.47 -2.83
C GLU A 364 6.00 21.06 -4.22
N ILE A 365 5.78 20.24 -5.25
CA ILE A 365 5.77 20.68 -6.65
C ILE A 365 4.59 20.04 -7.39
N ILE A 366 4.16 20.67 -8.48
CA ILE A 366 3.10 20.12 -9.33
C ILE A 366 3.69 19.01 -10.21
N LEU A 367 2.98 17.88 -10.31
CA LEU A 367 3.30 16.81 -11.26
C LEU A 367 3.22 17.36 -12.69
N GLN A 368 4.35 17.31 -13.39
CA GLN A 368 4.52 17.90 -14.72
C GLN A 368 4.12 16.93 -15.84
N PRO A 369 3.66 17.47 -16.99
CA PRO A 369 3.52 16.72 -18.23
C PRO A 369 4.82 15.98 -18.62
N ALA A 370 4.68 14.83 -19.28
CA ALA A 370 5.83 14.10 -19.81
C ALA A 370 6.69 14.98 -20.75
N GLY A 371 8.01 14.89 -20.60
CA GLY A 371 8.99 15.70 -21.33
C GLY A 371 9.37 17.04 -20.66
N LYS A 372 8.68 17.45 -19.58
CA LYS A 372 9.04 18.67 -18.83
C LYS A 372 10.16 18.41 -17.82
N PRO A 373 11.17 19.29 -17.71
CA PRO A 373 12.29 19.03 -16.82
C PRO A 373 11.87 19.06 -15.35
N TYR A 374 12.48 18.19 -14.54
CA TYR A 374 12.50 18.28 -13.09
C TYR A 374 13.90 18.65 -12.60
N THR A 375 13.98 19.31 -11.46
CA THR A 375 15.23 19.63 -10.75
C THR A 375 15.24 18.88 -9.43
N PHE A 376 15.33 17.55 -9.53
CA PHE A 376 15.36 16.68 -8.36
C PHE A 376 16.77 16.58 -7.79
N ASP A 377 16.84 16.73 -6.48
CA ASP A 377 18.07 16.64 -5.70
C ASP A 377 18.14 15.32 -4.94
N LYS A 378 19.36 14.81 -4.83
CA LYS A 378 19.66 13.60 -4.07
C LYS A 378 19.41 13.81 -2.58
N GLY A 379 18.70 12.86 -1.96
CA GLY A 379 18.38 12.88 -0.53
C GLY A 379 17.24 13.83 -0.16
N HIS A 380 16.58 14.43 -1.17
CA HIS A 380 15.47 15.36 -0.98
C HIS A 380 14.12 14.67 -1.15
N PHE A 381 13.14 15.12 -0.36
CA PHE A 381 11.76 14.64 -0.41
C PHE A 381 10.89 15.57 -1.26
N TYR A 382 10.18 15.01 -2.23
CA TYR A 382 9.27 15.77 -3.09
C TYR A 382 7.85 15.25 -2.95
N ARG A 383 6.93 16.17 -2.70
CA ARG A 383 5.48 15.95 -2.72
C ARG A 383 4.97 16.39 -4.09
N LEU A 384 4.59 15.44 -4.94
CA LEU A 384 4.12 15.69 -6.29
C LEU A 384 2.60 15.84 -6.30
N LYS A 385 2.14 17.10 -6.31
CA LYS A 385 0.72 17.44 -6.38
C LYS A 385 0.16 17.01 -7.73
N SER A 386 -0.74 16.03 -7.71
CA SER A 386 -1.20 15.31 -8.89
C SER A 386 -2.68 15.50 -9.20
N ASP A 387 -3.35 16.48 -8.58
CA ASP A 387 -4.81 16.73 -8.72
C ASP A 387 -5.30 16.84 -10.17
N ALA A 388 -4.46 17.30 -11.09
CA ALA A 388 -4.80 17.47 -12.50
C ALA A 388 -4.64 16.18 -13.34
N VAL A 389 -3.94 15.17 -12.80
CA VAL A 389 -3.57 13.93 -13.50
C VAL A 389 -4.28 12.74 -12.86
N ILE A 390 -4.16 12.60 -11.55
CA ILE A 390 -4.81 11.56 -10.75
C ILE A 390 -6.15 12.11 -10.28
N ALA A 391 -7.17 12.00 -11.12
CA ALA A 391 -8.45 12.69 -10.93
C ALA A 391 -9.67 11.85 -11.34
N ALA A 392 -9.49 10.81 -12.16
CA ALA A 392 -10.60 10.02 -12.65
C ALA A 392 -11.21 9.21 -11.51
N ASN A 393 -12.52 9.36 -11.31
CA ASN A 393 -13.26 8.56 -10.34
C ASN A 393 -13.47 7.14 -10.89
N GLN A 394 -12.55 6.22 -10.58
CA GLN A 394 -12.58 4.83 -11.05
C GLN A 394 -13.39 3.91 -10.12
N SER A 395 -13.77 4.40 -8.94
CA SER A 395 -14.59 3.68 -7.98
C SER A 395 -15.35 4.66 -7.10
N ALA A 396 -16.64 4.41 -6.92
CA ALA A 396 -17.46 5.16 -5.96
C ALA A 396 -16.83 5.19 -4.56
N PHE A 397 -16.11 4.11 -4.21
CA PHE A 397 -15.41 3.94 -2.95
C PHE A 397 -14.01 4.59 -2.96
N SER A 398 -13.11 4.22 -3.89
CA SER A 398 -11.70 4.64 -3.84
C SER A 398 -11.37 5.95 -4.57
N GLY A 399 -12.30 6.52 -5.35
CA GLY A 399 -12.05 7.74 -6.10
C GLY A 399 -10.97 7.54 -7.17
N ALA A 400 -9.97 8.42 -7.17
CA ALA A 400 -8.83 8.39 -8.08
C ALA A 400 -7.64 7.54 -7.61
N HIS A 401 -7.79 6.75 -6.53
CA HIS A 401 -6.68 5.99 -5.94
C HIS A 401 -5.93 5.07 -6.92
N SER A 402 -6.66 4.47 -7.88
CA SER A 402 -6.11 3.59 -8.91
C SER A 402 -5.91 4.27 -10.27
N ASP A 403 -6.19 5.57 -10.35
CA ASP A 403 -5.99 6.41 -11.55
C ASP A 403 -4.52 6.80 -11.72
N ILE A 404 -3.67 5.80 -11.88
CA ILE A 404 -2.21 5.93 -11.84
C ILE A 404 -1.53 5.57 -13.17
N ARG A 405 -2.31 5.20 -14.18
CA ARG A 405 -1.80 4.76 -15.50
C ARG A 405 -1.53 5.95 -16.40
N HIS A 406 -0.65 6.84 -15.95
CA HIS A 406 -0.40 8.15 -16.57
C HIS A 406 1.07 8.35 -16.93
N PRO A 407 1.39 8.84 -18.14
CA PRO A 407 2.77 9.11 -18.53
C PRO A 407 3.46 10.14 -17.62
N GLU A 408 2.73 11.09 -17.05
CA GLU A 408 3.27 12.10 -16.13
C GLU A 408 3.93 11.47 -14.89
N ILE A 409 3.34 10.39 -14.37
CA ILE A 409 3.88 9.65 -13.22
C ILE A 409 5.19 8.97 -13.61
N LEU A 410 5.21 8.24 -14.73
CA LEU A 410 6.42 7.55 -15.20
C LEU A 410 7.51 8.53 -15.62
N TRP A 411 7.13 9.75 -16.02
CA TRP A 411 8.10 10.78 -16.38
C TRP A 411 8.83 11.32 -15.15
N ALA A 412 8.11 11.51 -14.04
CA ALA A 412 8.73 11.84 -12.76
C ALA A 412 9.67 10.71 -12.28
N VAL A 413 9.26 9.45 -12.44
CA VAL A 413 10.09 8.27 -12.13
C VAL A 413 11.38 8.29 -12.94
N LEU A 414 11.28 8.48 -14.26
CA LEU A 414 12.44 8.51 -15.14
C LEU A 414 13.37 9.69 -14.81
N ALA A 415 12.81 10.88 -14.56
CA ALA A 415 13.59 12.04 -14.16
C ALA A 415 14.34 11.80 -12.84
N ALA A 416 13.70 11.17 -11.85
CA ALA A 416 14.35 10.77 -10.61
C ALA A 416 15.45 9.71 -10.83
N ALA A 417 15.28 8.81 -11.78
CA ALA A 417 16.28 7.80 -12.12
C ALA A 417 17.52 8.37 -12.81
N LEU A 418 17.44 9.59 -13.36
CA LEU A 418 18.55 10.26 -14.04
C LEU A 418 19.46 11.08 -13.11
N VAL A 419 19.00 11.40 -11.90
CA VAL A 419 19.81 11.98 -10.81
C VAL A 419 20.87 10.99 -10.38
#